data_AF-A0AAW9IIP3-F1
#
_entry.id   AF-A0AAW9IIP3-F1
#
_cell.length_a   1.000
_cell.length_b   1.000
_cell.length_c   1.000
_cell.angle_alpha   90.00
_cell.angle_beta   90.00
_cell.angle_gamma   90.00
#
_symmetry.space_group_name_H-M   'P 1'
#
loop_
_entity.id
_entity.type
_entity.pdbx_description
1 polymer ?
#
loop_
_entity_poly.entity_id
_entity_poly.type
_entity_poly.pdbx_seq_one_letter_code
_entity_poly.pdbx_strand_id
1 'polypeptide(L)'
;LFLLTLPVIGLCERYGLKEKAIMLIKKVKGLSTGKLISGYLLIREVSAALSVKLGGHPQFVRPLIYPMAQGAAISKYGELDDEDEDLIKAHSAAADNYGNFFGQNVLLANSGVLLIAGTLETLGYNVDALQVAKASIPIAVIAFILGVIQNYLLDKKLAKKYKNR
;
A
#
# COMPACT_ATOMS: atom_id res chain seq x y z
N LEU A 1 -2.51 9.37 20.42
CA LEU A 1 -3.14 8.60 19.32
C LEU A 1 -2.75 7.11 19.34
N PHE A 2 -1.46 6.75 19.42
CA PHE A 2 -0.98 5.35 19.37
C PHE A 2 -1.62 4.42 20.44
N LEU A 3 -1.82 4.95 21.65
CA LEU A 3 -2.45 4.23 22.77
C LEU A 3 -3.93 3.89 22.54
N LEU A 4 -4.66 4.68 21.72
CA LEU A 4 -6.07 4.41 21.41
C LEU A 4 -6.22 3.54 20.16
N THR A 5 -5.28 3.61 19.22
CA THR A 5 -5.36 2.81 17.98
C THR A 5 -5.25 1.31 18.26
N LEU A 6 -4.39 0.87 19.18
CA LEU A 6 -4.23 -0.56 19.50
C LEU A 6 -5.51 -1.19 20.07
N PRO A 7 -6.18 -0.63 21.10
CA PRO A 7 -7.45 -1.12 21.60
C PRO A 7 -8.56 -1.11 20.55
N VAL A 8 -8.63 -0.06 19.72
CA VAL A 8 -9.65 0.04 18.66
C VAL A 8 -9.45 -1.03 17.60
N ILE A 9 -8.21 -1.24 17.14
CA ILE A 9 -7.89 -2.33 16.21
C ILE A 9 -8.21 -3.68 16.86
N GLY A 10 -7.83 -3.89 18.12
CA GLY A 10 -8.13 -5.13 18.85
C GLY A 10 -9.63 -5.38 19.00
N LEU A 11 -10.44 -4.32 19.20
CA LEU A 11 -11.90 -4.42 19.18
C LEU A 11 -12.41 -4.76 17.78
N CYS A 12 -11.96 -4.05 16.74
CA CYS A 12 -12.35 -4.34 15.35
C CYS A 12 -12.01 -5.78 14.95
N GLU A 13 -10.82 -6.28 15.29
CA GLU A 13 -10.41 -7.67 15.07
C GLU A 13 -11.31 -8.64 15.87
N ARG A 14 -11.59 -8.34 17.15
CA ARG A 14 -12.50 -9.16 17.99
C ARG A 14 -13.93 -9.21 17.45
N TYR A 15 -14.43 -8.14 16.84
CA TYR A 15 -15.75 -8.06 16.22
C TYR A 15 -15.77 -8.60 14.78
N GLY A 16 -14.68 -9.21 14.32
CA GLY A 16 -14.65 -9.97 13.09
C GLY A 16 -14.42 -9.12 11.84
N LEU A 17 -13.71 -8.00 11.94
CA LEU A 17 -13.38 -7.15 10.78
C LEU A 17 -12.65 -7.96 9.71
N LYS A 18 -11.75 -8.86 10.13
CA LYS A 18 -10.99 -9.74 9.25
C LYS A 18 -11.92 -10.65 8.44
N GLU A 19 -12.85 -11.30 9.13
CA GLU A 19 -13.83 -12.25 8.57
C GLU A 19 -14.78 -11.54 7.61
N LYS A 20 -15.24 -10.33 7.96
CA LYS A 20 -16.06 -9.48 7.08
C LYS A 20 -15.30 -9.07 5.82
N ALA A 21 -14.03 -8.66 5.95
CA ALA A 21 -13.20 -8.28 4.82
C ALA A 21 -12.96 -9.46 3.87
N ILE A 22 -12.68 -10.65 4.42
CA ILE A 22 -12.56 -11.90 3.66
C ILE A 22 -13.88 -12.24 2.95
N MET A 23 -15.03 -12.10 3.62
CA MET A 23 -16.34 -12.36 3.03
C MET A 23 -16.64 -11.40 1.86
N LEU A 24 -16.29 -10.12 1.99
CA LEU A 24 -16.46 -9.13 0.93
C LEU A 24 -15.60 -9.48 -0.29
N ILE A 25 -14.35 -9.86 -0.08
CA ILE A 25 -13.48 -10.29 -1.20
C ILE A 25 -13.96 -11.57 -1.86
N LYS A 26 -14.45 -12.55 -1.10
CA LYS A 26 -15.05 -13.78 -1.67
C LYS A 26 -16.22 -13.49 -2.61
N LYS A 27 -16.93 -12.37 -2.44
CA LYS A 27 -18.01 -11.94 -3.36
C LYS A 27 -17.49 -11.28 -4.64
N VAL A 28 -16.28 -10.73 -4.63
CA VAL A 28 -15.66 -10.09 -5.80
C VAL A 28 -14.99 -11.15 -6.66
N LYS A 29 -15.70 -11.64 -7.69
CA LYS A 29 -15.15 -12.61 -8.64
C LYS A 29 -13.98 -12.00 -9.43
N GLY A 30 -12.86 -12.71 -9.50
CA GLY A 30 -11.72 -12.38 -10.37
C GLY A 30 -10.68 -11.40 -9.80
N LEU A 31 -10.81 -11.02 -8.53
CA LEU A 31 -9.78 -10.24 -7.82
C LEU A 31 -8.67 -11.16 -7.32
N SER A 32 -7.46 -10.99 -7.86
CA SER A 32 -6.26 -11.67 -7.37
C SER A 32 -5.57 -10.83 -6.30
N THR A 33 -4.69 -11.47 -5.52
CA THR A 33 -3.86 -10.82 -4.49
C THR A 33 -3.12 -9.60 -5.04
N GLY A 34 -2.43 -9.75 -6.18
CA GLY A 34 -1.68 -8.65 -6.79
C GLY A 34 -2.57 -7.49 -7.26
N LYS A 35 -3.74 -7.78 -7.85
CA LYS A 35 -4.71 -6.75 -8.25
C LYS A 35 -5.26 -5.98 -7.04
N LEU A 36 -5.54 -6.68 -5.94
CA LEU A 36 -6.02 -6.07 -4.71
C LEU A 36 -4.98 -5.12 -4.12
N ILE A 37 -3.75 -5.60 -3.95
CA ILE A 37 -2.64 -4.81 -3.42
C ILE A 37 -2.34 -3.61 -4.33
N SER A 38 -2.43 -3.78 -5.65
CA SER A 38 -2.28 -2.68 -6.62
C SER A 38 -3.39 -1.62 -6.52
N GLY A 39 -4.64 -2.06 -6.33
CA GLY A 39 -5.75 -1.14 -6.08
C GLY A 39 -5.56 -0.36 -4.77
N TYR A 40 -5.07 -1.02 -3.73
CA TYR A 40 -4.71 -0.34 -2.48
C TYR A 40 -3.59 0.67 -2.68
N LEU A 41 -2.51 0.30 -3.38
CA LEU A 41 -1.40 1.21 -3.71
C LEU A 41 -1.92 2.50 -4.37
N LEU A 42 -2.81 2.38 -5.36
CA LEU A 42 -3.41 3.53 -6.05
C LEU A 42 -4.20 4.42 -5.09
N ILE A 43 -5.09 3.82 -4.28
CA ILE A 43 -5.90 4.55 -3.30
C ILE A 43 -4.99 5.27 -2.31
N ARG A 44 -3.94 4.58 -1.84
CA ARG A 44 -2.99 5.11 -0.87
C ARG A 44 -2.20 6.28 -1.43
N GLU A 45 -1.71 6.18 -2.66
CA GLU A 45 -0.94 7.22 -3.33
C GLU A 45 -1.77 8.45 -3.65
N VAL A 46 -2.97 8.28 -4.22
CA VAL A 46 -3.89 9.40 -4.50
C VAL A 46 -4.29 10.11 -3.21
N SER A 47 -4.62 9.34 -2.17
CA SER A 47 -4.97 9.92 -0.87
C SER A 47 -3.80 10.70 -0.28
N ALA A 48 -2.58 10.15 -0.34
CA ALA A 48 -1.37 10.81 0.13
C ALA A 48 -1.07 12.10 -0.66
N ALA A 49 -1.23 12.09 -1.98
CA ALA A 49 -1.07 13.27 -2.83
C ALA A 49 -2.10 14.36 -2.51
N LEU A 50 -3.32 13.97 -2.16
CA LEU A 50 -4.39 14.88 -1.73
C LEU A 50 -4.30 15.26 -0.23
N SER A 51 -3.21 14.91 0.47
CA SER A 51 -3.04 15.14 1.92
C SER A 51 -4.09 14.47 2.81
N VAL A 52 -4.79 13.46 2.30
CA VAL A 52 -5.76 12.68 3.04
C VAL A 52 -5.01 11.63 3.86
N LYS A 53 -5.06 11.78 5.19
CA LYS A 53 -4.43 10.84 6.13
C LYS A 53 -5.22 9.54 6.23
N LEU A 54 -4.92 8.62 5.33
CA LEU A 54 -5.25 7.21 5.54
C LEU A 54 -4.38 6.66 6.69
N GLY A 55 -4.93 5.73 7.48
CA GLY A 55 -4.18 5.06 8.55
C GLY A 55 -2.89 4.40 8.05
N GLY A 56 -1.96 4.08 8.94
CA GLY A 56 -0.73 3.37 8.61
C GLY A 56 -0.87 1.85 8.70
N HIS A 57 0.27 1.17 8.70
CA HIS A 57 0.39 -0.28 8.85
C HIS A 57 -0.54 -0.92 9.90
N PRO A 58 -0.60 -0.44 11.16
CA PRO A 58 -1.45 -1.07 12.16
C PRO A 58 -2.94 -0.82 11.91
N GLN A 59 -3.33 0.32 11.33
CA GLN A 59 -4.76 0.67 11.17
C GLN A 59 -5.37 0.13 9.87
N PHE A 60 -4.58 -0.05 8.80
CA PHE A 60 -5.09 -0.43 7.48
C PHE A 60 -4.48 -1.74 6.98
N VAL A 61 -3.15 -1.85 6.97
CA VAL A 61 -2.49 -3.00 6.33
C VAL A 61 -2.80 -4.30 7.07
N ARG A 62 -2.50 -4.34 8.37
CA ARG A 62 -2.64 -5.56 9.18
C ARG A 62 -4.08 -6.05 9.34
N PRO A 63 -5.07 -5.21 9.69
CA PRO A 63 -6.44 -5.69 9.93
C PRO A 63 -7.28 -5.84 8.65
N LEU A 64 -6.89 -5.21 7.54
CA LEU A 64 -7.72 -5.14 6.33
C LEU A 64 -6.99 -5.63 5.07
N ILE A 65 -5.94 -4.92 4.62
CA ILE A 65 -5.33 -5.19 3.31
C ILE A 65 -4.68 -6.56 3.24
N TYR A 66 -3.87 -6.92 4.25
CA TYR A 66 -3.21 -8.23 4.31
C TYR A 66 -4.23 -9.37 4.37
N PRO A 67 -5.22 -9.39 5.29
CA PRO A 67 -6.21 -10.46 5.32
C PRO A 67 -7.04 -10.59 4.04
N MET A 68 -7.33 -9.47 3.37
CA MET A 68 -8.01 -9.47 2.09
C MET A 68 -7.14 -10.09 0.99
N ALA A 69 -5.85 -9.72 0.93
CA ALA A 69 -4.89 -10.25 -0.04
C ALA A 69 -4.61 -11.75 0.19
N GLN A 70 -4.48 -12.16 1.46
CA GLN A 70 -4.35 -13.55 1.87
C GLN A 70 -5.63 -14.34 1.52
N GLY A 71 -6.80 -13.82 1.85
CA GLY A 71 -8.09 -14.43 1.52
C GLY A 71 -8.32 -14.59 0.01
N ALA A 72 -7.84 -13.65 -0.81
CA ALA A 72 -7.87 -13.75 -2.27
C ALA A 72 -6.99 -14.89 -2.80
N ALA A 73 -5.79 -15.07 -2.23
CA ALA A 73 -4.90 -16.18 -2.59
C ALA A 73 -5.48 -17.52 -2.13
N ILE A 74 -5.93 -17.63 -0.88
CA ILE A 74 -6.51 -18.86 -0.33
C ILE A 74 -7.77 -19.28 -1.09
N SER A 75 -8.64 -18.32 -1.42
CA SER A 75 -9.85 -18.61 -2.18
C SER A 75 -9.58 -19.14 -3.60
N LYS A 76 -8.39 -18.86 -4.15
CA LYS A 76 -8.02 -19.24 -5.52
C LYS A 76 -7.16 -20.51 -5.56
N TYR A 77 -6.30 -20.69 -4.57
CA TYR A 77 -5.25 -21.72 -4.58
C TYR A 77 -5.38 -22.74 -3.43
N GLY A 78 -6.32 -22.57 -2.51
CA GLY A 78 -6.45 -23.43 -1.33
C GLY A 78 -5.47 -23.01 -0.23
N GLU A 79 -4.82 -23.98 0.41
CA GLU A 79 -3.80 -23.69 1.42
C GLU A 79 -2.53 -23.12 0.81
N LEU A 80 -1.95 -22.13 1.48
CA LEU A 80 -0.70 -21.48 1.11
C LEU A 80 0.39 -21.94 2.08
N ASP A 81 1.61 -22.10 1.56
CA ASP A 81 2.78 -22.32 2.40
C ASP A 81 3.12 -21.01 3.16
N ASP A 82 3.63 -21.12 4.39
CA ASP A 82 3.93 -19.99 5.29
C ASP A 82 4.80 -18.90 4.62
N GLU A 83 5.78 -19.31 3.80
CA GLU A 83 6.65 -18.39 3.07
C GLU A 83 5.88 -17.46 2.11
N ASP A 84 4.82 -17.98 1.47
CA ASP A 84 4.01 -17.19 0.55
C ASP A 84 3.02 -16.30 1.30
N GLU A 85 2.56 -16.71 2.49
CA GLU A 85 1.78 -15.82 3.36
C GLU A 85 2.60 -14.61 3.81
N ASP A 86 3.84 -14.85 4.23
CA ASP A 86 4.77 -13.79 4.60
C ASP A 86 5.15 -12.90 3.41
N LEU A 87 5.25 -13.48 2.21
CA LEU A 87 5.43 -12.70 0.99
C LEU A 87 4.23 -11.78 0.74
N ILE A 88 2.99 -12.28 0.86
CA ILE A 88 1.77 -11.46 0.71
C ILE A 88 1.73 -10.34 1.75
N LYS A 89 2.14 -10.62 2.99
CA LYS A 89 2.29 -9.63 4.06
C LYS A 89 3.30 -8.54 3.69
N ALA A 90 4.47 -8.94 3.19
CA ALA A 90 5.51 -8.02 2.75
C ALA A 90 5.05 -7.11 1.60
N HIS A 91 4.38 -7.67 0.58
CA HIS A 91 3.85 -6.89 -0.54
C HIS A 91 2.72 -5.93 -0.10
N SER A 92 1.87 -6.35 0.86
CA SER A 92 0.82 -5.49 1.42
C SER A 92 1.43 -4.29 2.16
N ALA A 93 2.50 -4.50 2.92
CA ALA A 93 3.24 -3.43 3.58
C ALA A 93 4.00 -2.54 2.58
N ALA A 94 4.59 -3.14 1.54
CA ALA A 94 5.29 -2.40 0.50
C ALA A 94 4.35 -1.42 -0.23
N ALA A 95 3.14 -1.86 -0.58
CA ALA A 95 2.13 -1.00 -1.20
C ALA A 95 1.75 0.21 -0.33
N ASP A 96 1.63 0.02 0.99
CA ASP A 96 1.39 1.14 1.91
C ASP A 96 2.53 2.16 1.89
N ASN A 97 3.76 1.65 1.95
CA ASN A 97 4.97 2.47 1.99
C ASN A 97 5.17 3.25 0.70
N TYR A 98 5.05 2.58 -0.46
CA TYR A 98 5.23 3.23 -1.75
C TYR A 98 4.17 4.30 -1.98
N GLY A 99 2.89 3.97 -1.79
CA GLY A 99 1.82 4.93 -1.99
C GLY A 99 1.92 6.12 -1.03
N ASN A 100 2.24 5.87 0.24
CA ASN A 100 2.37 6.96 1.21
C ASN A 100 3.59 7.84 0.91
N PHE A 101 4.75 7.24 0.68
CA PHE A 101 6.01 7.96 0.51
C PHE A 101 6.00 8.81 -0.77
N PHE A 102 5.70 8.18 -1.91
CA PHE A 102 5.76 8.88 -3.19
C PHE A 102 4.58 9.85 -3.38
N GLY A 103 3.39 9.49 -2.88
CA GLY A 103 2.22 10.38 -2.93
C GLY A 103 2.42 11.66 -2.13
N GLN A 104 2.96 11.60 -0.90
CA GLN A 104 3.17 12.80 -0.08
C GLN A 104 4.14 13.81 -0.71
N ASN A 105 5.11 13.35 -1.50
CA ASN A 105 6.11 14.21 -2.15
C ASN A 105 5.53 15.04 -3.31
N VAL A 106 4.31 14.75 -3.77
CA VAL A 106 3.60 15.56 -4.77
C VAL A 106 3.02 16.84 -4.16
N LEU A 107 2.99 16.95 -2.83
CA LEU A 107 2.48 18.12 -2.13
C LEU A 107 3.60 19.08 -1.73
N LEU A 108 3.45 20.37 -2.06
CA LEU A 108 4.41 21.42 -1.69
C LEU A 108 4.60 21.62 -0.18
N ALA A 109 3.57 21.34 0.62
CA ALA A 109 3.60 21.49 2.07
C ALA A 109 4.16 20.26 2.80
N ASN A 110 4.64 19.25 2.06
CA ASN A 110 5.29 18.09 2.65
C ASN A 110 6.66 18.50 3.24
N SER A 111 6.96 18.01 4.45
CA SER A 111 8.20 18.37 5.16
C SER A 111 9.46 17.98 4.40
N GLY A 112 9.44 16.85 3.68
CA GLY A 112 10.55 16.44 2.82
C GLY A 112 10.79 17.40 1.65
N VAL A 113 9.72 17.90 1.04
CA VAL A 113 9.79 18.85 -0.08
C VAL A 113 10.34 20.19 0.41
N LEU A 114 9.88 20.68 1.56
CA LEU A 114 10.38 21.92 2.17
C LEU A 114 11.85 21.81 2.58
N LEU A 115 12.27 20.64 3.10
CA LEU A 115 13.67 20.41 3.44
C LEU A 115 14.57 20.46 2.21
N ILE A 116 14.14 19.86 1.09
CA ILE A 116 14.89 19.89 -0.17
C ILE A 116 14.99 21.31 -0.70
N ALA A 117 13.86 22.03 -0.77
CA ALA A 117 13.85 23.42 -1.24
C ALA A 117 14.75 24.32 -0.38
N GLY A 118 14.64 24.23 0.96
CA GLY A 118 15.49 25.01 1.88
C GLY A 118 16.98 24.65 1.77
N THR A 119 17.32 23.39 1.52
CA THR A 119 18.71 22.97 1.32
C THR A 119 19.26 23.47 -0.02
N LEU A 120 18.45 23.47 -1.08
CA LEU A 120 18.86 24.01 -2.38
C LEU A 120 19.04 25.53 -2.32
N GLU A 121 18.18 26.22 -1.58
CA GLU A 121 18.27 27.66 -1.34
C GLU A 121 19.57 28.03 -0.60
N THR A 122 19.96 27.28 0.44
CA THR A 122 21.24 27.54 1.15
C THR A 122 22.47 27.29 0.29
N LEU A 123 22.35 26.45 -0.74
CA LEU A 123 23.40 26.20 -1.74
C LEU A 123 23.42 27.23 -2.88
N GLY A 124 22.50 28.21 -2.87
CA GLY A 124 22.41 29.27 -3.88
C GLY A 124 21.57 28.91 -5.10
N TYR A 125 20.81 27.81 -5.08
CA TYR A 125 19.86 27.46 -6.14
C TYR A 125 18.50 28.10 -5.87
N ASN A 126 17.96 28.83 -6.86
CA ASN A 126 16.63 29.42 -6.78
C ASN A 126 15.56 28.37 -7.14
N VAL A 127 15.32 27.44 -6.20
CA VAL A 127 14.35 26.36 -6.35
C VAL A 127 13.28 26.47 -5.25
N ASP A 128 12.02 26.65 -5.65
CA ASP A 128 10.89 26.69 -4.72
C ASP A 128 10.30 25.29 -4.46
N ALA A 129 9.51 25.17 -3.39
CA ALA A 129 8.84 23.92 -3.02
C ALA A 129 7.88 23.40 -4.10
N LEU A 130 7.32 24.28 -4.93
CA LEU A 130 6.40 23.91 -6.00
C LEU A 130 7.13 23.22 -7.16
N GLN A 131 8.33 23.68 -7.50
CA GLN A 131 9.21 23.07 -8.50
C GLN A 131 9.63 21.66 -8.06
N VAL A 132 10.01 21.50 -6.79
CA VAL A 132 10.34 20.18 -6.21
C VAL A 132 9.11 19.25 -6.25
N ALA A 133 7.94 19.73 -5.81
CA ALA A 133 6.71 18.95 -5.84
C ALA A 133 6.32 18.52 -7.28
N LYS A 134 6.45 19.41 -8.27
CA LYS A 134 6.22 19.09 -9.69
C LYS A 134 7.21 18.04 -10.20
N ALA A 135 8.48 18.12 -9.80
CA ALA A 135 9.50 17.13 -10.16
C ALA A 135 9.23 15.75 -9.52
N SER A 136 8.52 15.69 -8.40
CA SER A 136 8.11 14.44 -7.76
C SER A 136 6.99 13.69 -8.50
N ILE A 137 6.15 14.38 -9.27
CA ILE A 137 5.03 13.76 -10.01
C ILE A 137 5.48 12.60 -10.92
N PRO A 138 6.46 12.77 -11.84
CA PRO A 138 6.91 11.66 -12.67
C PRO A 138 7.49 10.51 -11.84
N ILE A 139 8.16 10.81 -10.72
CA ILE A 139 8.72 9.79 -9.83
C ILE A 139 7.60 8.98 -9.15
N ALA A 140 6.52 9.65 -8.72
CA ALA A 140 5.35 8.98 -8.16
C ALA A 140 4.71 8.03 -9.18
N VAL A 141 4.48 8.49 -10.42
CA VAL A 141 3.95 7.65 -11.50
C VAL A 141 4.85 6.45 -11.79
N ILE A 142 6.17 6.63 -11.84
CA ILE A 142 7.12 5.53 -12.06
C ILE A 142 7.05 4.53 -10.90
N ALA A 143 7.05 5.01 -9.65
CA ALA A 143 6.96 4.17 -8.47
C ALA A 143 5.65 3.38 -8.44
N PHE A 144 4.53 4.00 -8.80
CA PHE A 144 3.24 3.33 -8.97
C PHE A 144 3.34 2.16 -9.96
N ILE A 145 3.85 2.43 -11.17
CA ILE A 145 3.99 1.43 -12.23
C ILE A 145 4.88 0.27 -11.74
N LEU A 146 6.01 0.56 -11.10
CA LEU A 146 6.90 -0.45 -10.55
C LEU A 146 6.21 -1.28 -9.45
N GLY A 147 5.43 -0.64 -8.58
CA GLY A 147 4.63 -1.33 -7.56
C GLY A 147 3.56 -2.26 -8.17
N VAL A 148 2.86 -1.80 -9.22
CA VAL A 148 1.90 -2.63 -9.96
C VAL A 148 2.60 -3.81 -10.63
N ILE A 149 3.75 -3.60 -11.27
CA ILE A 149 4.54 -4.67 -11.88
C ILE A 149 4.99 -5.68 -10.82
N GLN A 150 5.50 -5.21 -9.67
CA GLN A 150 5.90 -6.07 -8.56
C GLN A 150 4.74 -6.95 -8.07
N ASN A 151 3.54 -6.38 -7.93
CA ASN A 151 2.34 -7.11 -7.53
C ASN A 151 1.82 -8.06 -8.61
N TYR A 152 1.98 -7.71 -9.88
CA TYR A 152 1.70 -8.61 -10.99
C TYR A 152 2.66 -9.82 -11.01
N LEU A 153 3.93 -9.59 -10.73
CA LEU A 153 4.93 -10.67 -10.60
C LEU A 153 4.64 -11.58 -9.40
N LEU A 154 4.12 -11.04 -8.30
CA LEU A 154 3.61 -11.83 -7.18
C LEU A 154 2.51 -12.79 -7.64
N ASP A 155 1.49 -12.28 -8.33
CA ASP A 155 0.40 -13.12 -8.86
C ASP A 155 0.93 -14.21 -9.80
N LYS A 156 1.91 -13.89 -10.64
CA LYS A 156 2.55 -14.85 -11.55
C LYS A 156 3.33 -15.92 -10.78
N LYS A 157 4.05 -15.54 -9.71
CA LYS A 157 4.79 -16.46 -8.84
C LYS A 157 3.84 -17.43 -8.14
N LEU A 158 2.78 -16.91 -7.51
CA LEU A 158 1.75 -17.71 -6.84
C LEU A 158 1.04 -18.64 -7.84
N ALA A 159 0.63 -18.11 -8.99
CA ALA A 159 0.02 -18.94 -10.02
C ALA A 159 0.95 -20.05 -10.51
N LYS A 160 2.24 -19.78 -10.72
CA LYS A 160 3.19 -20.81 -11.15
C LYS A 160 3.36 -21.92 -10.10
N LYS A 161 3.38 -21.57 -8.82
CA LYS A 161 3.57 -22.52 -7.72
C LYS A 161 2.33 -23.38 -7.45
N TYR A 162 1.14 -22.77 -7.45
CA TYR A 162 -0.09 -23.44 -6.99
C TYR A 162 -1.03 -23.92 -8.10
N LYS A 163 -0.86 -23.50 -9.37
CA LYS A 163 -1.75 -23.92 -10.48
C LYS A 163 -1.61 -25.41 -10.85
N ASN A 164 -0.53 -26.06 -10.41
CA ASN A 164 -0.26 -27.48 -10.68
C ASN A 164 -0.43 -28.37 -9.42
N ARG A 165 -0.98 -27.84 -8.33
CA ARG A 165 -1.46 -28.61 -7.18
C ARG A 165 -2.92 -28.98 -7.39
#